data_AF-A0A820MCE8-F1
#
_entry.id   AF-A0A820MCE8-F1
#
_cell.length_a   1.000
_cell.length_b   1.000
_cell.length_c   1.000
_cell.angle_alpha   90.00
_cell.angle_beta   90.00
_cell.angle_gamma   90.00
#
_symmetry.space_group_name_H-M   'P 1'
#
loop_
_entity.id
_entity.type
_entity.pdbx_description
1 polymer ?
#
loop_
_entity_poly.entity_id
_entity_poly.type
_entity_poly.pdbx_seq_one_letter_code
_entity_poly.pdbx_strand_id
1 'polypeptide(L)'
;DPKQLLHPTDSQGNLCGSGNFLNRPYSYFFDWTQCIKILNLGSNILKGRPFVCPTTQVCVQQCPNITTYYKFGNYYDNRICTYDVNATDRDNQQLVATGKCASYIIASKPLFGRCVPSEIESLTNTIIQAPDAYGINQTVFDSNGQPLNSTKLEQGVNYLIDLLNLK
;
A
#
# COMPACT_ATOMS: atom_id res chain seq x y z
N ASP A 1 3.38 11.01 -21.34
CA ASP A 1 4.20 12.13 -20.83
C ASP A 1 5.44 11.54 -20.17
N PRO A 2 6.68 11.88 -20.57
CA PRO A 2 7.90 11.39 -19.95
C PRO A 2 7.96 11.59 -18.41
N LYS A 3 7.23 12.57 -17.87
CA LYS A 3 7.13 12.79 -16.42
C LYS A 3 6.42 11.67 -15.68
N GLN A 4 5.50 10.94 -16.33
CA GLN A 4 4.87 9.74 -15.75
C GLN A 4 5.87 8.59 -15.54
N LEU A 5 7.00 8.60 -16.25
CA LEU A 5 8.07 7.62 -16.06
C LEU A 5 8.89 7.93 -14.78
N LEU A 6 8.94 9.21 -14.38
CA LEU A 6 9.70 9.70 -13.24
C LEU A 6 8.86 9.80 -11.96
N HIS A 7 7.57 10.07 -12.10
CA HIS A 7 6.65 10.32 -10.99
C HIS A 7 5.56 9.25 -10.94
N PRO A 8 5.36 8.60 -9.78
CA PRO A 8 4.26 7.66 -9.64
C PRO A 8 2.92 8.40 -9.70
N THR A 9 1.91 7.69 -10.18
CA THR A 9 0.54 8.21 -10.33
C THR A 9 -0.37 7.51 -9.33
N ASP A 10 -1.24 8.25 -8.66
CA ASP A 10 -2.24 7.70 -7.75
C ASP A 10 -3.49 7.16 -8.50
N SER A 11 -4.45 6.59 -7.76
CA SER A 11 -5.66 6.00 -8.37
C SER A 11 -6.61 7.02 -9.00
N GLN A 12 -6.45 8.32 -8.73
CA GLN A 12 -7.24 9.39 -9.34
C GLN A 12 -6.53 10.01 -10.56
N GLY A 13 -5.34 9.50 -10.92
CA GLY A 13 -4.55 10.02 -12.04
C GLY A 13 -3.65 11.20 -11.68
N ASN A 14 -3.50 11.51 -10.39
CA ASN A 14 -2.61 12.59 -9.96
C ASN A 14 -1.15 12.12 -9.95
N LEU A 15 -0.24 13.00 -10.37
CA LEU A 15 1.20 12.76 -10.31
C LEU A 15 1.75 13.14 -8.93
N CYS A 16 2.25 12.15 -8.19
CA CYS A 16 2.88 12.40 -6.90
C CYS A 16 4.17 13.20 -7.08
N GLY A 17 4.34 14.26 -6.28
CA GLY A 17 5.48 15.17 -6.36
C GLY A 17 5.37 16.19 -7.50
N SER A 18 4.17 16.40 -8.05
CA SER A 18 3.92 17.40 -9.09
C SER A 18 2.59 18.13 -8.88
N GLY A 19 2.47 19.33 -9.44
CA GLY A 19 1.26 20.15 -9.37
C GLY A 19 0.74 20.30 -7.93
N ASN A 20 -0.53 19.97 -7.71
CA ASN A 20 -1.18 20.03 -6.39
C ASN A 20 -0.62 19.03 -5.37
N PHE A 21 0.16 18.03 -5.81
CA PHE A 21 0.77 17.00 -4.99
C PHE A 21 2.29 17.17 -4.84
N LEU A 22 2.81 18.38 -5.07
CA LEU A 22 4.24 18.68 -4.95
C LEU A 22 4.83 18.25 -3.59
N ASN A 23 4.08 18.45 -2.51
CA ASN A 23 4.49 18.06 -1.15
C ASN A 23 4.20 16.59 -0.80
N ARG A 24 3.70 15.80 -1.76
CA ARG A 24 3.35 14.39 -1.58
C ARG A 24 4.02 13.56 -2.67
N PRO A 25 5.35 13.37 -2.60
CA PRO A 25 6.12 12.77 -3.68
C PRO A 25 5.99 11.26 -3.77
N TYR A 26 5.43 10.59 -2.75
CA TYR A 26 5.41 9.14 -2.70
C TYR A 26 4.04 8.56 -2.95
N SER A 27 3.94 7.49 -3.74
CA SER A 27 2.71 6.70 -3.87
C SER A 27 2.68 5.58 -2.83
N TYR A 28 1.61 5.53 -2.05
CA TYR A 28 1.32 4.47 -1.09
C TYR A 28 0.22 3.54 -1.64
N PHE A 29 0.43 2.23 -1.57
CA PHE A 29 -0.55 1.22 -1.97
C PHE A 29 -1.34 0.78 -0.74
N PHE A 30 -2.68 0.76 -0.82
CA PHE A 30 -3.52 0.33 0.30
C PHE A 30 -3.32 -1.14 0.66
N ASP A 31 -2.98 -1.97 -0.33
CA ASP A 31 -2.74 -3.39 -0.11
C ASP A 31 -1.79 -3.97 -1.15
N TRP A 32 -0.56 -4.25 -0.74
CA TRP A 32 0.49 -4.84 -1.59
C TRP A 32 0.14 -6.25 -2.07
N THR A 33 -0.68 -7.00 -1.31
CA THR A 33 -1.03 -8.38 -1.67
C THR A 33 -1.93 -8.45 -2.91
N GLN A 34 -2.61 -7.35 -3.25
CA GLN A 34 -3.46 -7.29 -4.44
C GLN A 34 -2.65 -7.26 -5.74
N CYS A 35 -1.39 -6.83 -5.69
CA CYS A 35 -0.49 -6.85 -6.84
C CYS A 35 -0.17 -8.30 -7.31
N ILE A 36 -0.32 -9.31 -6.45
CA ILE A 36 -0.05 -10.72 -6.78
C ILE A 36 -1.20 -11.35 -7.57
N LYS A 37 -2.46 -10.95 -7.34
CA LYS A 37 -3.63 -11.64 -7.93
C LYS A 37 -3.60 -11.66 -9.45
N ILE A 38 -2.93 -10.69 -10.07
CA ILE A 38 -2.74 -10.60 -11.52
C ILE A 38 -1.69 -11.60 -12.04
N LEU A 39 -0.72 -12.00 -11.20
CA LEU A 39 0.28 -13.01 -11.55
C LEU A 39 -0.34 -14.39 -11.74
N ASN A 40 -1.31 -14.76 -10.89
CA ASN A 40 -2.00 -16.05 -10.94
C ASN A 40 -2.96 -16.18 -12.13
N LEU A 41 -3.28 -15.08 -12.82
CA LEU A 41 -4.11 -15.09 -14.03
C LEU A 41 -3.31 -15.28 -15.33
N GLY A 42 -1.99 -15.52 -15.21
CA GLY A 42 -1.10 -15.76 -16.34
C GLY A 42 -0.65 -14.46 -17.01
N SER A 43 0.66 -14.33 -17.17
CA SER A 43 1.36 -13.25 -17.89
C SER A 43 0.88 -13.02 -19.34
N ASN A 44 0.07 -13.92 -19.89
CA ASN A 44 -0.50 -13.84 -21.23
C ASN A 44 -1.65 -12.82 -21.37
N ILE A 45 -2.31 -12.41 -20.28
CA ILE A 45 -3.38 -11.39 -20.32
C ILE A 45 -2.81 -9.95 -20.30
N LEU A 46 -1.57 -9.78 -19.82
CA LEU A 46 -0.92 -8.48 -19.66
C LEU A 46 -0.02 -8.06 -20.84
N LYS A 47 0.05 -8.86 -21.92
CA LYS A 47 0.79 -8.47 -23.13
C LYS A 47 0.21 -7.18 -23.71
N GLY A 48 0.82 -6.04 -23.36
CA GLY A 48 0.46 -4.71 -23.86
C GLY A 48 -0.55 -3.92 -23.02
N ARG A 49 -0.93 -4.37 -21.81
CA ARG A 49 -1.76 -3.56 -20.90
C ARG A 49 -0.88 -2.89 -19.82
N PRO A 50 -1.12 -1.62 -19.49
CA PRO A 50 -0.37 -0.93 -18.46
C PRO A 50 -0.50 -1.67 -17.12
N PHE A 51 0.55 -1.60 -16.31
CA PHE A 51 0.58 -2.05 -14.92
C PHE A 51 -0.65 -1.55 -14.16
N VAL A 52 -1.49 -2.45 -13.66
CA VAL A 52 -2.61 -2.11 -12.78
C VAL A 52 -2.56 -3.03 -11.58
N CYS A 53 -1.91 -2.64 -10.47
CA CYS A 53 -2.25 -3.26 -9.19
C CYS A 53 -3.69 -2.83 -8.84
N PRO A 54 -4.64 -3.76 -8.61
CA PRO A 54 -6.04 -3.44 -8.37
C PRO A 54 -6.25 -3.03 -6.91
N THR A 55 -5.47 -2.05 -6.45
CA THR A 55 -5.52 -1.50 -5.10
C THR A 55 -5.45 0.02 -5.20
N THR A 56 -6.15 0.69 -4.29
CA THR A 56 -6.12 2.14 -4.19
C THR A 56 -4.70 2.60 -3.90
N GLN A 57 -4.25 3.58 -4.66
CA GLN A 57 -2.98 4.27 -4.48
C GLN A 57 -3.27 5.75 -4.18
N VAL A 58 -2.55 6.32 -3.23
CA VAL A 58 -2.61 7.75 -2.88
C VAL A 58 -1.21 8.33 -2.74
N CYS A 59 -1.07 9.61 -3.06
CA CYS A 59 0.15 10.36 -2.80
C CYS A 59 0.24 10.74 -1.32
N VAL A 60 1.38 10.43 -0.70
CA VAL A 60 1.71 10.72 0.69
C VAL A 60 2.99 11.56 0.77
N GLN A 61 3.09 12.36 1.84
CA GLN A 61 4.26 13.20 2.09
C GLN A 61 5.47 12.37 2.52
N GLN A 62 5.24 11.33 3.32
CA GLN A 62 6.27 10.43 3.84
C GLN A 62 5.74 9.01 3.84
N CYS A 63 6.63 8.05 3.66
CA CYS A 63 6.30 6.64 3.85
C CYS A 63 6.14 6.33 5.34
N PRO A 64 5.12 5.56 5.74
CA PRO A 64 4.92 5.17 7.13
C PRO A 64 6.14 4.50 7.75
N ASN A 65 6.38 4.78 9.03
CA ASN A 65 7.42 4.13 9.84
C ASN A 65 6.84 3.16 10.88
N ILE A 66 5.55 2.86 10.79
CA ILE A 66 4.82 2.02 11.74
C ILE A 66 3.94 1.01 11.00
N THR A 67 3.79 -0.16 11.59
CA THR A 67 2.81 -1.16 11.18
C THR A 67 1.62 -1.14 12.14
N THR A 68 0.42 -0.97 11.60
CA THR A 68 -0.86 -0.97 12.35
C THR A 68 -2.02 -1.47 11.48
N TYR A 69 -3.17 -1.73 12.09
CA TYR A 69 -4.36 -2.30 11.47
C TYR A 69 -5.61 -1.59 11.99
N TYR A 70 -6.63 -1.46 11.14
CA TYR A 70 -7.79 -0.59 11.42
C TYR A 70 -8.56 -0.87 12.71
N LYS A 71 -8.44 -2.09 13.26
CA LYS A 71 -9.05 -2.47 14.55
C LYS A 71 -8.21 -2.07 15.77
N PHE A 72 -6.99 -1.55 15.58
CA PHE A 72 -6.06 -1.22 16.67
C PHE A 72 -6.08 0.29 16.96
N GLY A 73 -5.85 0.66 18.22
CA GLY A 73 -6.06 2.02 18.70
C GLY A 73 -5.17 3.09 18.04
N ASN A 74 -3.96 2.71 17.62
CA ASN A 74 -3.01 3.60 16.95
C ASN A 74 -3.28 3.80 15.46
N TYR A 75 -4.24 3.10 14.86
CA TYR A 75 -4.53 3.22 13.43
C TYR A 75 -5.08 4.60 13.08
N TYR A 76 -5.96 5.15 13.92
CA TYR A 76 -6.66 6.41 13.60
C TYR A 76 -5.68 7.53 13.26
N ASP A 77 -4.64 7.74 14.08
CA ASP A 77 -3.68 8.83 13.87
C ASP A 77 -2.69 8.55 12.72
N ASN A 78 -2.56 7.29 12.30
CA ASN A 78 -1.63 6.86 11.24
C ASN A 78 -2.35 6.44 9.95
N ARG A 79 -3.67 6.58 9.88
CA ARG A 79 -4.48 6.08 8.76
C ARG A 79 -4.10 6.78 7.47
N ILE A 80 -4.01 5.99 6.40
CA ILE A 80 -3.86 6.49 5.04
C ILE A 80 -5.17 6.26 4.31
N CYS A 81 -5.74 7.34 3.80
CA CYS A 81 -7.06 7.37 3.19
C CYS A 81 -7.06 8.15 1.89
N THR A 82 -8.13 8.03 1.13
CA THR A 82 -8.43 8.85 -0.05
C THR A 82 -8.67 10.30 0.36
N TYR A 83 -8.51 11.23 -0.59
CA TYR A 83 -8.50 12.67 -0.30
C TYR A 83 -9.86 13.25 0.11
N ASP A 84 -10.96 12.49 -0.09
CA ASP A 84 -12.32 12.86 0.31
C ASP A 84 -12.66 12.47 1.76
N VAL A 85 -11.76 11.78 2.46
CA VAL A 85 -11.93 11.43 3.88
C VAL A 85 -11.48 12.59 4.76
N ASN A 86 -12.36 13.01 5.67
CA ASN A 86 -12.08 14.10 6.59
C ASN A 86 -11.35 13.61 7.85
N ALA A 87 -10.58 14.51 8.45
CA ALA A 87 -9.90 14.24 9.72
C ALA A 87 -10.88 13.96 10.87
N THR A 88 -12.15 14.35 10.75
CA THR A 88 -13.23 14.10 11.71
C THR A 88 -13.93 12.75 11.53
N ASP A 89 -13.71 12.05 10.42
CA ASP A 89 -14.37 10.76 10.15
C ASP A 89 -13.79 9.70 11.08
N ARG A 90 -14.62 9.19 12.00
CA ARG A 90 -14.22 8.28 13.08
C ARG A 90 -14.42 6.80 12.78
N ASP A 91 -15.28 6.46 11.82
CA ASP A 91 -15.62 5.06 11.54
C ASP A 91 -14.58 4.42 10.60
N ASN A 92 -13.44 4.02 11.18
CA ASN A 92 -12.38 3.32 10.44
C ASN A 92 -12.89 2.03 9.77
N GLN A 93 -13.84 1.33 10.39
CA GLN A 93 -14.38 0.09 9.83
C GLN A 93 -15.15 0.36 8.55
N GLN A 94 -16.03 1.36 8.55
CA GLN A 94 -16.77 1.77 7.36
C GLN A 94 -15.83 2.30 6.26
N LEU A 95 -14.84 3.12 6.63
CA LEU A 95 -13.88 3.68 5.67
C LEU A 95 -13.03 2.60 5.00
N VAL A 96 -12.59 1.59 5.75
CA VAL A 96 -11.88 0.44 5.20
C VAL A 96 -12.80 -0.41 4.33
N ALA A 97 -14.01 -0.72 4.81
CA ALA A 97 -14.98 -1.54 4.08
C ALA A 97 -15.41 -0.91 2.73
N THR A 98 -15.41 0.41 2.66
CA THR A 98 -15.75 1.17 1.44
C THR A 98 -14.52 1.50 0.57
N GLY A 99 -13.34 0.98 0.91
CA GLY A 99 -12.10 1.20 0.15
C GLY A 99 -11.54 2.62 0.23
N LYS A 100 -12.03 3.43 1.19
CA LYS A 100 -11.58 4.81 1.41
C LYS A 100 -10.32 4.91 2.26
N CYS A 101 -10.05 3.92 3.12
CA CYS A 101 -8.78 3.83 3.86
C CYS A 101 -8.15 2.45 3.72
N ALA A 102 -6.82 2.38 3.82
CA ALA A 102 -6.08 1.13 3.81
C ALA A 102 -6.44 0.28 5.04
N SER A 103 -6.67 -1.04 4.89
CA SER A 103 -7.01 -1.89 6.04
C SER A 103 -5.86 -2.01 7.05
N TYR A 104 -4.63 -1.92 6.56
CA TYR A 104 -3.41 -1.88 7.35
C TYR A 104 -2.47 -0.80 6.85
N ILE A 105 -1.63 -0.33 7.76
CA ILE A 105 -0.46 0.50 7.46
C ILE A 105 0.76 -0.38 7.74
N ILE A 106 1.72 -0.39 6.83
CA ILE A 106 2.97 -1.12 7.01
C ILE A 106 4.13 -0.14 6.97
N ALA A 107 5.10 -0.34 7.87
CA ALA A 107 6.33 0.41 7.84
C ALA A 107 7.01 0.19 6.47
N SER A 108 7.52 1.28 5.90
CA SER A 108 7.98 1.27 4.51
C SER A 108 9.07 2.30 4.28
N LYS A 109 9.85 2.08 3.22
CA LYS A 109 10.90 2.99 2.75
C LYS A 109 10.57 3.48 1.34
N PRO A 110 10.92 4.74 1.02
CA PRO A 110 10.85 5.21 -0.35
C PRO A 110 11.75 4.41 -1.29
N LEU A 111 11.19 3.88 -2.37
CA LEU A 111 11.91 3.27 -3.49
C LEU A 111 11.23 3.68 -4.80
N PHE A 112 11.97 4.36 -5.69
CA PHE A 112 11.44 4.90 -6.95
C PHE A 112 10.12 5.70 -6.80
N GLY A 113 10.04 6.52 -5.75
CA GLY A 113 8.83 7.31 -5.46
C GLY A 113 7.67 6.51 -4.88
N ARG A 114 7.84 5.24 -4.52
CA ARG A 114 6.80 4.38 -3.94
C ARG A 114 7.16 3.99 -2.52
N CYS A 115 6.18 3.86 -1.65
CA CYS A 115 6.39 3.39 -0.28
C CYS A 115 6.38 1.87 -0.24
N VAL A 116 7.58 1.29 -0.34
CA VAL A 116 7.79 -0.16 -0.38
C VAL A 116 8.00 -0.69 1.04
N PRO A 117 7.29 -1.76 1.48
CA PRO A 117 7.43 -2.32 2.83
C PRO A 117 8.90 -2.55 3.21
N SER A 118 9.30 -2.19 4.42
CA SER A 118 10.70 -2.28 4.84
C SER A 118 11.10 -3.66 5.35
N GLU A 119 10.12 -4.47 5.76
CA GLU A 119 10.32 -5.76 6.43
C GLU A 119 10.60 -6.92 5.45
N ILE A 120 10.93 -6.61 4.19
CA ILE A 120 11.05 -7.59 3.10
C ILE A 120 12.31 -8.46 3.22
N GLU A 121 13.31 -8.02 3.97
CA GLU A 121 14.57 -8.76 4.09
C GLU A 121 14.52 -9.87 5.17
N SER A 122 13.47 -9.96 5.99
CA SER A 122 13.35 -10.97 7.08
C SER A 122 12.26 -12.02 6.87
N LEU A 123 11.81 -12.23 5.64
CA LEU A 123 10.58 -12.95 5.30
C LEU A 123 10.73 -14.48 5.35
N THR A 124 10.85 -15.03 6.55
CA THR A 124 10.31 -16.38 6.81
C THR A 124 8.78 -16.30 6.71
N ASN A 125 8.10 -17.36 6.25
CA ASN A 125 6.63 -17.47 6.11
C ASN A 125 5.91 -17.20 7.45
N THR A 126 5.76 -15.93 7.77
CA THR A 126 5.39 -15.39 9.08
C THR A 126 4.20 -14.47 8.88
N ILE A 127 3.22 -14.65 9.75
CA ILE A 127 2.05 -13.78 9.80
C ILE A 127 2.49 -12.43 10.36
N ILE A 128 2.17 -11.34 9.67
CA ILE A 128 2.47 -9.99 10.13
C ILE A 128 1.61 -9.67 11.33
N GLN A 129 2.26 -9.15 12.37
CA GLN A 129 1.61 -8.72 13.60
C GLN A 129 1.87 -7.23 13.83
N ALA A 130 0.92 -6.57 14.50
CA ALA A 130 1.08 -5.22 15.01
C ALA A 130 0.51 -5.14 16.44
N PRO A 131 1.09 -4.27 17.30
CA PRO A 131 0.60 -4.10 18.65
C PRO A 131 -0.78 -3.45 18.66
N ASP A 132 -1.68 -3.97 19.49
CA ASP A 132 -2.96 -3.32 19.79
C ASP A 132 -2.81 -2.20 20.84
N ALA A 133 -3.93 -1.66 21.31
CA ALA A 133 -3.95 -0.57 22.30
C ALA A 133 -3.30 -0.94 23.65
N TYR A 134 -3.10 -2.22 23.93
CA TYR A 134 -2.46 -2.74 25.14
C TYR A 134 -1.02 -3.21 24.90
N GLY A 135 -0.50 -3.01 23.68
CA GLY A 135 0.84 -3.47 23.31
C GLY A 135 0.93 -4.97 23.01
N ILE A 136 -0.21 -5.66 22.84
CA ILE A 136 -0.23 -7.09 22.51
C ILE A 136 -0.15 -7.24 20.99
N ASN A 137 0.78 -8.07 20.51
CA ASN A 137 0.91 -8.34 19.09
C ASN A 137 -0.27 -9.15 18.57
N GLN A 138 -1.01 -8.57 17.63
CA GLN A 138 -2.18 -9.15 17.01
C GLN A 138 -1.98 -9.32 15.50
N THR A 139 -2.65 -10.31 14.91
CA THR A 139 -2.61 -10.55 13.47
C THR A 139 -3.20 -9.37 12.69
N VAL A 140 -2.45 -8.93 11.68
CA VAL A 140 -2.91 -7.97 10.67
C VAL A 140 -3.57 -8.73 9.52
N PHE A 141 -4.65 -8.16 8.96
CA PHE A 141 -5.38 -8.77 7.85
C PHE A 141 -5.34 -7.88 6.61
N ASP A 142 -5.24 -8.52 5.44
CA ASP A 142 -5.33 -7.87 4.13
C ASP A 142 -6.74 -7.34 3.84
N SER A 143 -6.93 -6.66 2.71
CA SER A 143 -8.24 -6.11 2.34
C SER A 143 -9.31 -7.17 2.04
N ASN A 144 -8.95 -8.44 1.90
CA ASN A 144 -9.87 -9.57 1.74
C ASN A 144 -10.15 -10.29 3.08
N GLY A 145 -9.62 -9.78 4.20
CA GLY A 145 -9.74 -10.40 5.51
C GLY A 145 -8.87 -11.65 5.70
N GLN A 146 -7.86 -11.86 4.87
CA GLN A 146 -6.90 -12.95 5.05
C GLN A 146 -5.73 -12.50 5.93
N PRO A 147 -5.14 -13.37 6.77
CA PRO A 147 -3.93 -13.03 7.51
C PRO A 147 -2.84 -12.51 6.58
N LEU A 148 -2.30 -11.34 6.89
CA LEU A 148 -1.24 -10.72 6.12
C LEU A 148 0.04 -11.55 6.29
N ASN A 149 0.59 -12.00 5.17
CA ASN A 149 1.70 -12.96 5.13
C ASN A 149 2.92 -12.30 4.48
N SER A 150 4.08 -12.46 5.10
CA SER A 150 5.38 -11.96 4.63
C SER A 150 5.69 -12.34 3.18
N THR A 151 5.49 -13.60 2.78
CA THR A 151 5.75 -14.09 1.42
C THR A 151 4.82 -13.44 0.40
N LYS A 152 3.56 -13.15 0.76
CA LYS A 152 2.66 -12.42 -0.15
C LYS A 152 3.13 -10.99 -0.36
N LEU A 153 3.55 -10.31 0.72
CA LEU A 153 4.13 -8.98 0.61
C LEU A 153 5.38 -8.98 -0.28
N GLU A 154 6.26 -9.96 -0.10
CA GLU A 154 7.44 -10.16 -0.95
C GLU A 154 7.10 -10.25 -2.42
N GLN A 155 6.15 -11.12 -2.77
CA GLN A 155 5.77 -11.37 -4.15
C GLN A 155 5.18 -10.10 -4.79
N GLY A 156 4.36 -9.36 -4.04
CA GLY A 156 3.82 -8.09 -4.50
C GLY A 156 4.92 -7.04 -4.76
N VAL A 157 5.96 -7.03 -3.94
CA VAL A 157 7.07 -6.08 -4.07
C VAL A 157 8.08 -6.51 -5.13
N ASN A 158 8.49 -7.77 -5.16
CA ASN A 158 9.39 -8.30 -6.19
C ASN A 158 8.79 -8.09 -7.58
N TYR A 159 7.48 -8.24 -7.73
CA TYR A 159 6.81 -7.89 -9.00
C TYR A 159 6.99 -6.41 -9.38
N LEU A 160 6.86 -5.50 -8.41
CA LEU A 160 7.12 -4.08 -8.67
C LEU A 160 8.60 -3.84 -9.01
N ILE A 161 9.53 -4.47 -8.30
CA ILE A 161 10.97 -4.36 -8.57
C ILE A 161 11.29 -4.86 -9.98
N ASP A 162 10.79 -6.03 -10.37
CA ASP A 162 10.96 -6.60 -11.71
C ASP A 162 10.38 -5.67 -12.79
N LEU A 163 9.24 -5.03 -12.50
CA LEU A 163 8.62 -4.07 -13.42
C LEU A 163 9.43 -2.78 -13.56
N LEU A 164 10.03 -2.30 -12.46
CA LEU A 164 10.88 -1.11 -12.46
C LEU A 164 12.27 -1.39 -13.06
N ASN A 165 12.75 -2.63 -12.94
CA ASN A 165 13.99 -3.13 -13.54
C ASN A 165 13.79 -3.58 -15.01
N LEU A 166 12.59 -3.47 -15.58
CA LEU A 166 12.36 -3.61 -17.02
C LEU A 166 12.77 -2.33 -17.77
N LYS A 167 14.05 -1.98 -17.65
CA LYS A 167 14.99 -1.62 -18.72
C LYS A 167 16.41 -1.49 -18.17
#